data_AF-A0AAD8EH32-F1
#
_entry.id   AF-A0AAD8EH32-F1
#
_cell.length_a   1.000
_cell.length_b   1.000
_cell.length_c   1.000
_cell.angle_alpha   90.00
_cell.angle_beta   90.00
_cell.angle_gamma   90.00
#
_symmetry.space_group_name_H-M   'P 1'
#
loop_
_entity.id
_entity.type
_entity.pdbx_description
1 polymer ?
#
loop_
_entity_poly.entity_id
_entity_poly.type
_entity_poly.pdbx_seq_one_letter_code
_entity_poly.pdbx_strand_id
1 'polypeptide(L)'
;EVQMGTQKPVEWVSSLIQRFEEQLPCRTGPQTTHSRVNEEQNKKCLIQISRYRFSQVISGLTKILQRFLSVMQGPRPHGPDMERNCYESLFIVLDTLEKCLSNQPKDTVRYDEAMNVKLLLREICQFEFIDIPNDTPVVLELKNLASKVLFALSLNFFNAVFNRISARLQELSASNEENPDYSDIELIQHINVDVNRLTRLLNEAIQKFKSLKKSAHMILMSSLEKAIWNWMDTYPHEFADLQKKPNEELAKCCEGLFDILDSFADNKKNRVAVWPLQIMLLVLSPKVLEEIVNADSGAPCSPRHSKKKHFIDSVKRAVGPHGNSKQMTEAAAVTCVKLCKASTYINILDSNNVAFTLVQSVINDLKALLFNPCKPFSRGQNAVQQDIDLMIDCFVSCFRIKPHNNEALKVCLNPNFPSTYHYVLISSLYRYFPKHFQISLSFSY
;
A
#
# COMPACT_ATOMS: atom_id res chain seq x y z
N GLU A 1 -6.70 -49.59 -27.20
CA GLU A 1 -7.48 -48.91 -26.14
C GLU A 1 -6.56 -48.31 -25.08
N VAL A 2 -5.94 -47.14 -25.32
CA VAL A 2 -5.25 -46.38 -24.26
C VAL A 2 -5.34 -44.89 -24.61
N GLN A 3 -6.53 -44.28 -24.50
CA GLN A 3 -6.67 -42.82 -24.61
C GLN A 3 -7.98 -42.24 -24.02
N MET A 4 -8.58 -42.86 -23.00
CA MET A 4 -9.83 -42.38 -22.39
C MET A 4 -9.73 -41.91 -20.93
N GLY A 5 -8.51 -41.79 -20.37
CA GLY A 5 -8.32 -41.48 -18.94
C GLY A 5 -8.26 -40.00 -18.55
N THR A 6 -8.08 -39.07 -19.49
CA THR A 6 -7.67 -37.67 -19.18
C THR A 6 -8.73 -36.59 -19.42
N GLN A 7 -9.84 -36.88 -20.10
CA GLN A 7 -10.88 -35.89 -20.44
C GLN A 7 -11.88 -35.61 -19.30
N LYS A 8 -12.32 -36.64 -18.56
CA LYS A 8 -13.34 -36.53 -17.49
C LYS A 8 -13.04 -35.48 -16.41
N PRO A 9 -11.78 -35.27 -15.95
CA PRO A 9 -11.48 -34.25 -14.94
C PRO A 9 -11.64 -32.81 -15.42
N VAL A 10 -11.44 -32.53 -16.71
CA VAL A 10 -11.49 -31.18 -17.29
C VAL A 10 -12.95 -30.72 -17.47
N GLU A 11 -13.81 -31.64 -17.88
CA GLU A 11 -15.25 -31.40 -18.01
C GLU A 11 -15.87 -31.04 -16.66
N TRP A 12 -15.51 -31.76 -15.58
CA TRP A 12 -16.00 -31.44 -14.23
C TRP A 12 -15.68 -30.01 -13.81
N VAL A 13 -14.42 -29.59 -13.96
CA VAL A 13 -13.99 -28.24 -13.56
C VAL A 13 -14.77 -27.18 -14.33
N SER A 14 -14.99 -27.42 -15.63
CA SER A 14 -15.76 -26.53 -16.49
C SER A 14 -17.23 -26.47 -16.07
N SER A 15 -17.87 -27.61 -15.77
CA SER A 15 -19.23 -27.67 -15.24
C SER A 15 -19.37 -27.00 -13.88
N LEU A 16 -18.38 -27.13 -13.01
CA LEU A 16 -18.38 -26.44 -11.71
C LEU A 16 -18.28 -24.92 -11.87
N ILE A 17 -17.42 -24.44 -12.77
CA ILE A 17 -17.29 -23.01 -13.08
C ILE A 17 -18.60 -22.48 -13.67
N GLN A 18 -19.24 -23.23 -14.58
CA GLN A 18 -20.53 -22.87 -15.14
C GLN A 18 -21.61 -22.79 -14.06
N ARG A 19 -21.71 -23.82 -13.21
CA ARG A 19 -22.67 -23.83 -12.09
C ARG A 19 -22.44 -22.67 -11.12
N PHE A 20 -21.18 -22.33 -10.87
CA PHE A 20 -20.83 -21.16 -10.07
C PHE A 20 -21.31 -19.87 -10.75
N GLU A 21 -21.05 -19.65 -12.04
CA GLU A 21 -21.52 -18.48 -12.80
C GLU A 21 -23.05 -18.36 -12.80
N GLU A 22 -23.76 -19.47 -13.04
CA GLU A 22 -25.23 -19.51 -13.11
C GLU A 22 -25.90 -19.18 -11.77
N GLN A 23 -25.20 -19.32 -10.65
CA GLN A 23 -25.71 -19.05 -9.31
C GLN A 23 -25.38 -17.64 -8.79
N LEU A 24 -24.68 -16.82 -9.57
CA LEU A 24 -24.34 -15.47 -9.16
C LEU A 24 -25.58 -14.54 -9.20
N PRO A 25 -25.68 -13.57 -8.27
CA PRO A 25 -26.82 -12.66 -8.18
C PRO A 25 -27.20 -11.99 -9.51
N CYS A 26 -26.24 -11.67 -10.37
CA CYS A 26 -26.50 -11.07 -11.69
C CYS A 26 -27.28 -11.98 -12.66
N ARG A 27 -27.28 -13.30 -12.43
CA ARG A 27 -28.02 -14.31 -13.21
C ARG A 27 -29.32 -14.72 -12.52
N THR A 28 -29.31 -14.87 -11.20
CA THR A 28 -30.45 -15.40 -10.43
C THR A 28 -31.36 -14.34 -9.82
N GLY A 29 -30.91 -13.08 -9.74
CA GLY A 29 -31.56 -12.04 -8.96
C GLY A 29 -31.31 -12.19 -7.45
N PRO A 30 -32.19 -11.61 -6.60
CA PRO A 30 -32.02 -11.57 -5.14
C PRO A 30 -31.80 -12.96 -4.54
N GLN A 31 -30.80 -13.07 -3.68
CA GLN A 31 -30.43 -14.36 -3.12
C GLN A 31 -31.38 -14.83 -2.02
N THR A 32 -31.78 -16.10 -2.10
CA THR A 32 -32.44 -16.84 -1.02
C THR A 32 -31.41 -17.48 -0.10
N THR A 33 -31.83 -17.94 1.08
CA THR A 33 -30.95 -18.70 1.99
C THR A 33 -30.34 -19.92 1.30
N HIS A 34 -31.12 -20.63 0.48
CA HIS A 34 -30.66 -21.81 -0.23
C HIS A 34 -29.66 -21.48 -1.36
N SER A 35 -29.87 -20.39 -2.10
CA SER A 35 -28.92 -19.98 -3.14
C SER A 35 -27.58 -19.55 -2.54
N ARG A 36 -27.58 -18.87 -1.38
CA ARG A 36 -26.36 -18.50 -0.63
C ARG A 36 -25.53 -19.71 -0.20
N VAL A 37 -26.20 -20.74 0.33
CA VAL A 37 -25.51 -21.98 0.75
C VAL A 37 -24.87 -22.68 -0.45
N ASN A 38 -25.59 -22.75 -1.57
CA ASN A 38 -25.07 -23.39 -2.79
C ASN A 38 -23.89 -22.61 -3.40
N GLU A 39 -23.97 -21.28 -3.43
CA GLU A 39 -22.88 -20.43 -3.90
C GLU A 39 -21.62 -20.64 -3.04
N GLU A 40 -21.75 -20.57 -1.72
CA GLU A 40 -20.62 -20.73 -0.80
C GLU A 40 -20.03 -22.16 -0.90
N GLN A 41 -20.86 -23.18 -1.14
CA GLN A 41 -20.39 -24.53 -1.40
C GLN A 41 -19.61 -24.63 -2.71
N ASN A 42 -20.11 -24.05 -3.81
CA ASN A 42 -19.43 -24.04 -5.10
C ASN A 42 -18.09 -23.28 -5.03
N LYS A 43 -18.09 -22.14 -4.35
CA LYS A 43 -16.90 -21.36 -4.06
C LYS A 43 -15.85 -22.16 -3.30
N LYS A 44 -16.23 -22.83 -2.21
CA LYS A 44 -15.33 -23.72 -1.46
C LYS A 44 -14.77 -24.84 -2.35
N CYS A 45 -15.61 -25.44 -3.20
CA CYS A 45 -15.17 -26.46 -4.15
C CYS A 45 -14.14 -25.90 -5.15
N LEU A 46 -14.39 -24.71 -5.73
CA LEU A 46 -13.45 -24.05 -6.66
C LEU A 46 -12.11 -23.75 -5.97
N ILE A 47 -12.13 -23.28 -4.73
CA ILE A 47 -10.92 -23.01 -3.95
C ILE A 47 -10.12 -24.30 -3.70
N GLN A 48 -10.78 -25.42 -3.40
CA GLN A 48 -10.07 -26.69 -3.20
C GLN A 48 -9.50 -27.24 -4.52
N ILE A 49 -10.27 -27.17 -5.60
CA ILE A 49 -9.86 -27.66 -6.91
C ILE A 49 -8.74 -26.81 -7.51
N SER A 50 -8.70 -25.50 -7.24
CA SER A 50 -7.65 -24.60 -7.76
C SER A 50 -6.25 -25.01 -7.33
N ARG A 51 -6.10 -25.74 -6.22
CA ARG A 51 -4.82 -26.33 -5.77
C ARG A 51 -4.24 -27.35 -6.75
N TYR A 52 -5.09 -28.00 -7.54
CA TYR A 52 -4.71 -29.05 -8.48
C TYR A 52 -4.90 -28.65 -9.94
N ARG A 53 -5.86 -27.75 -10.21
CA ARG A 53 -6.27 -27.31 -11.56
C ARG A 53 -6.28 -25.78 -11.66
N PHE A 54 -5.25 -25.13 -11.13
CA PHE A 54 -5.15 -23.68 -11.02
C PHE A 54 -5.45 -22.95 -12.33
N SER A 55 -4.71 -23.28 -13.40
CA SER A 55 -4.86 -22.66 -14.72
C SER A 55 -6.32 -22.65 -15.21
N GLN A 56 -7.05 -23.76 -15.05
CA GLN A 56 -8.44 -23.88 -15.50
C GLN A 56 -9.40 -23.05 -14.65
N VAL A 57 -9.24 -23.11 -13.31
CA VAL A 57 -10.08 -22.35 -12.38
C VAL A 57 -9.88 -20.85 -12.56
N ILE A 58 -8.62 -20.39 -12.63
CA ILE A 58 -8.32 -18.97 -12.84
C ILE A 58 -8.79 -18.49 -14.20
N SER A 59 -8.58 -19.27 -15.27
CA SER A 59 -9.09 -18.91 -16.60
C SER A 59 -10.61 -18.77 -16.60
N GLY A 60 -11.33 -19.69 -15.96
CA GLY A 60 -12.78 -19.64 -15.81
C GLY A 60 -13.26 -18.41 -15.04
N LEU A 61 -12.70 -18.18 -13.85
CA LEU A 61 -13.03 -17.02 -13.02
C LEU A 61 -12.69 -15.69 -13.71
N THR A 62 -11.58 -15.63 -14.44
CA THR A 62 -11.18 -14.45 -15.23
C THR A 62 -12.19 -14.16 -16.34
N LYS A 63 -12.69 -15.19 -17.04
CA LYS A 63 -13.74 -15.02 -18.07
C LYS A 63 -15.05 -14.53 -17.46
N ILE A 64 -15.42 -15.01 -16.28
CA ILE A 64 -16.61 -14.54 -15.55
C ILE A 64 -16.43 -13.06 -15.17
N LEU A 65 -15.27 -12.70 -14.62
CA LEU A 65 -14.93 -11.32 -14.27
C LEU A 65 -15.03 -10.40 -15.50
N GLN A 66 -14.38 -10.76 -16.60
CA GLN A 66 -14.39 -10.01 -17.85
C GLN A 66 -15.82 -9.76 -18.37
N ARG A 67 -16.70 -10.76 -18.32
CA ARG A 67 -18.11 -10.61 -18.71
C ARG A 67 -18.82 -9.57 -17.86
N PHE A 68 -18.68 -9.61 -16.54
CA PHE A 68 -19.37 -8.64 -15.68
C PHE A 68 -18.78 -7.24 -15.76
N LEU A 69 -17.46 -7.10 -15.91
CA LEU A 69 -16.84 -5.81 -16.20
C LEU A 69 -17.39 -5.20 -17.49
N SER A 70 -17.55 -6.01 -18.54
CA SER A 70 -18.14 -5.54 -19.79
C SER A 70 -19.60 -5.09 -19.66
N VAL A 71 -20.39 -5.75 -18.81
CA VAL A 71 -21.78 -5.36 -18.52
C VAL A 71 -21.83 -4.03 -17.76
N MET A 72 -20.92 -3.83 -16.81
CA MET A 72 -20.81 -2.57 -16.04
C MET A 72 -20.34 -1.39 -16.89
N GLN A 73 -19.49 -1.64 -17.89
CA GLN A 73 -18.98 -0.62 -18.81
C GLN A 73 -19.91 -0.37 -20.02
N GLY A 74 -20.89 -1.24 -20.26
CA GLY A 74 -21.87 -1.10 -21.33
C GLY A 74 -22.88 0.04 -21.08
N PRO A 75 -23.72 0.38 -22.09
CA PRO A 75 -24.80 1.35 -21.90
C PRO A 75 -25.68 0.94 -20.71
N ARG A 76 -25.83 1.89 -19.75
CA ARG A 76 -26.34 1.74 -18.38
C ARG A 76 -27.03 0.39 -18.07
N PRO A 77 -26.59 -0.33 -17.01
CA PRO A 77 -27.30 -1.53 -16.57
C PRO A 77 -28.78 -1.23 -16.35
N HIS A 78 -29.65 -2.12 -16.85
CA HIS A 78 -31.09 -2.05 -16.76
C HIS A 78 -31.55 -2.07 -15.29
N GLY A 79 -31.62 -0.89 -14.67
CA GLY A 79 -32.20 -0.66 -13.34
C GLY A 79 -31.23 -0.83 -12.16
N PRO A 80 -31.53 -0.19 -11.02
CA PRO A 80 -30.67 -0.19 -9.81
C PRO A 80 -30.48 -1.58 -9.20
N ASP A 81 -31.48 -2.45 -9.31
CA ASP A 81 -31.40 -3.82 -8.79
C ASP A 81 -30.39 -4.68 -9.57
N MET A 82 -30.29 -4.48 -10.89
CA MET A 82 -29.32 -5.21 -11.71
C MET A 82 -27.90 -4.75 -11.42
N GLU A 83 -27.69 -3.45 -11.23
CA GLU A 83 -26.39 -2.90 -10.85
C GLU A 83 -25.92 -3.44 -9.49
N ARG A 84 -26.82 -3.46 -8.50
CA ARG A 84 -26.55 -4.07 -7.19
C ARG A 84 -26.15 -5.55 -7.32
N ASN A 85 -26.91 -6.33 -8.07
CA ASN A 85 -26.63 -7.74 -8.29
C ASN A 85 -25.28 -7.96 -9.01
N CYS A 86 -24.90 -7.06 -9.93
CA CYS A 86 -23.57 -7.08 -10.56
C CYS A 86 -22.45 -6.82 -9.55
N TYR A 87 -22.58 -5.82 -8.68
CA TYR A 87 -21.59 -5.56 -7.63
C TYR A 87 -21.45 -6.73 -6.64
N GLU A 88 -22.56 -7.32 -6.20
CA GLU A 88 -22.54 -8.51 -5.33
C GLU A 88 -21.84 -9.68 -6.04
N SER A 89 -22.12 -9.90 -7.33
CA SER A 89 -21.46 -10.95 -8.13
C SER A 89 -19.96 -10.71 -8.30
N LEU A 90 -19.54 -9.46 -8.55
CA LEU A 90 -18.14 -9.08 -8.63
C LEU A 90 -17.42 -9.35 -7.31
N PHE A 91 -18.07 -9.03 -6.18
CA PHE A 91 -17.52 -9.30 -4.85
C PHE A 91 -17.24 -10.80 -4.66
N ILE A 92 -18.22 -11.66 -4.99
CA ILE A 92 -18.09 -13.11 -4.86
C ILE A 92 -16.96 -13.65 -5.75
N VAL A 93 -16.88 -13.17 -6.99
CA VAL A 93 -15.84 -13.60 -7.96
C VAL A 93 -14.45 -13.17 -7.48
N LEU A 94 -14.28 -11.91 -7.07
CA LEU A 94 -13.00 -11.39 -6.59
C LEU A 94 -12.56 -12.07 -5.28
N ASP A 95 -13.47 -12.32 -4.33
CA ASP A 95 -13.17 -13.04 -3.09
C ASP A 95 -12.78 -14.51 -3.37
N THR A 96 -13.42 -15.13 -4.36
CA THR A 96 -13.06 -16.49 -4.80
C THR A 96 -11.68 -16.51 -5.47
N LEU A 97 -11.38 -15.52 -6.32
CA LEU A 97 -10.07 -15.36 -6.97
C LEU A 97 -8.95 -15.15 -5.94
N GLU A 98 -9.14 -14.25 -4.98
CA GLU A 98 -8.20 -13.98 -3.89
C GLU A 98 -7.88 -15.29 -3.15
N LYS A 99 -8.90 -16.02 -2.71
CA LYS A 99 -8.72 -17.29 -1.99
C LYS A 99 -8.04 -18.37 -2.84
N CYS A 100 -8.29 -18.41 -4.15
CA CYS A 100 -7.61 -19.36 -5.04
C CYS A 100 -6.11 -19.03 -5.18
N LEU A 101 -5.77 -17.74 -5.27
CA LEU A 101 -4.39 -17.27 -5.40
C LEU A 101 -3.59 -17.44 -4.10
N SER A 102 -4.21 -17.13 -2.96
CA SER A 102 -3.60 -17.24 -1.63
C SER A 102 -3.35 -18.70 -1.19
N ASN A 103 -4.07 -19.67 -1.77
CA ASN A 103 -3.98 -21.09 -1.42
C ASN A 103 -3.08 -21.92 -2.37
N GLN A 104 -2.29 -21.27 -3.22
CA GLN A 104 -1.43 -21.98 -4.17
C GLN A 104 -0.24 -22.69 -3.51
N PRO A 105 0.08 -23.95 -3.90
CA PRO A 105 1.33 -24.58 -3.52
C PRO A 105 2.53 -23.90 -4.21
N LYS A 106 3.66 -23.77 -3.50
CA LYS A 106 4.84 -22.97 -3.91
C LYS A 106 5.59 -23.51 -5.15
N ASP A 107 5.32 -24.74 -5.60
CA ASP A 107 6.18 -25.48 -6.55
C ASP A 107 5.56 -25.76 -7.93
N THR A 108 4.50 -25.07 -8.33
CA THR A 108 3.85 -25.30 -9.63
C THR A 108 3.71 -24.01 -10.41
N VAL A 109 4.71 -23.67 -11.23
CA VAL A 109 4.57 -22.66 -12.29
C VAL A 109 4.69 -23.35 -13.63
N ARG A 110 3.55 -23.59 -14.30
CA ARG A 110 3.46 -24.09 -15.68
C ARG A 110 3.22 -22.91 -16.65
N TYR A 111 3.67 -23.05 -17.89
CA TYR A 111 3.59 -21.99 -18.91
C TYR A 111 2.16 -21.45 -19.15
N ASP A 112 1.14 -22.32 -19.13
CA ASP A 112 -0.27 -21.93 -19.28
C ASP A 112 -0.77 -20.99 -18.17
N GLU A 113 -0.17 -21.08 -16.98
CA GLU A 113 -0.54 -20.24 -15.83
C GLU A 113 -0.08 -18.80 -16.04
N ALA A 114 1.08 -18.59 -16.69
CA ALA A 114 1.59 -17.26 -16.99
C ALA A 114 0.68 -16.46 -17.94
N MET A 115 0.04 -17.13 -18.92
CA MET A 115 -0.91 -16.46 -19.82
C MET A 115 -2.20 -16.09 -19.10
N ASN A 116 -2.77 -17.00 -18.31
CA ASN A 116 -3.97 -16.72 -17.53
C ASN A 116 -3.75 -15.61 -16.49
N VAL A 117 -2.56 -15.57 -15.87
CA VAL A 117 -2.17 -14.48 -14.97
C VAL A 117 -2.10 -13.13 -15.69
N LYS A 118 -1.58 -13.07 -16.92
CA LYS A 118 -1.57 -11.82 -17.71
C LYS A 118 -2.98 -11.35 -18.04
N LEU A 119 -3.88 -12.26 -18.37
CA LEU A 119 -5.29 -11.94 -18.63
C LEU A 119 -5.96 -11.44 -17.34
N LEU A 120 -5.81 -12.15 -16.23
CA LEU A 120 -6.36 -11.72 -14.94
C LEU A 120 -5.83 -10.35 -14.53
N LEU A 121 -4.52 -10.13 -14.64
CA LEU A 121 -3.90 -8.85 -14.32
C LEU A 121 -4.50 -7.71 -15.14
N ARG A 122 -4.74 -7.93 -16.44
CA ARG A 122 -5.41 -6.95 -17.30
C ARG A 122 -6.80 -6.58 -16.76
N GLU A 123 -7.61 -7.56 -16.38
CA GLU A 123 -8.97 -7.32 -15.88
C GLU A 123 -8.97 -6.63 -14.51
N ILE A 124 -8.05 -7.00 -13.61
CA ILE A 124 -7.89 -6.35 -12.29
C ILE A 124 -7.45 -4.90 -12.46
N CYS A 125 -6.48 -4.61 -13.32
CA CYS A 125 -6.09 -3.24 -13.65
C CYS A 125 -7.29 -2.47 -14.20
N GLN A 126 -8.00 -3.04 -15.19
CA GLN A 126 -9.17 -2.37 -15.75
C GLN A 126 -10.20 -2.03 -14.67
N PHE A 127 -10.42 -2.91 -13.69
CA PHE A 127 -11.36 -2.69 -12.59
C PHE A 127 -10.91 -1.64 -11.57
N GLU A 128 -9.66 -1.66 -11.10
CA GLU A 128 -9.15 -0.69 -10.10
C GLU A 128 -9.28 0.75 -10.60
N PHE A 129 -9.14 0.96 -11.91
CA PHE A 129 -9.10 2.27 -12.56
C PHE A 129 -10.34 2.59 -13.40
N ILE A 130 -11.46 1.89 -13.21
CA ILE A 130 -12.75 2.36 -13.77
C ILE A 130 -13.15 3.66 -13.06
N ASP A 131 -13.52 4.67 -13.84
CA ASP A 131 -14.22 5.89 -13.41
C ASP A 131 -15.65 5.59 -12.93
N ILE A 132 -15.78 4.74 -11.92
CA ILE A 132 -17.02 4.64 -11.13
C ILE A 132 -16.91 5.71 -10.03
N PRO A 133 -17.93 6.57 -9.84
CA PRO A 133 -17.89 7.58 -8.80
C PRO A 133 -17.49 6.96 -7.45
N ASN A 134 -16.38 7.44 -6.88
CA ASN A 134 -15.81 6.94 -5.63
C ASN A 134 -16.73 7.16 -4.39
N ASP A 135 -17.93 7.70 -4.59
CA ASP A 135 -18.87 8.07 -3.53
C ASP A 135 -19.74 6.90 -3.04
N THR A 136 -19.71 5.74 -3.73
CA THR A 136 -20.47 4.56 -3.30
C THR A 136 -19.58 3.62 -2.46
N PRO A 137 -19.93 3.33 -1.19
CA PRO A 137 -19.11 2.48 -0.30
C PRO A 137 -18.83 1.08 -0.86
N VAL A 138 -19.76 0.54 -1.65
CA VAL A 138 -19.64 -0.76 -2.34
C VAL A 138 -18.47 -0.77 -3.33
N VAL A 139 -18.24 0.34 -4.04
CA VAL A 139 -17.14 0.46 -5.02
C VAL A 139 -15.79 0.46 -4.31
N LEU A 140 -15.71 1.13 -3.15
CA LEU A 140 -14.50 1.13 -2.32
C LEU A 140 -14.17 -0.28 -1.78
N GLU A 141 -15.18 -1.02 -1.32
CA GLU A 141 -15.00 -2.41 -0.88
C GLU A 141 -14.50 -3.32 -2.01
N LEU A 142 -15.06 -3.16 -3.22
CA LEU A 142 -14.60 -3.92 -4.38
C LEU A 142 -13.19 -3.55 -4.79
N LYS A 143 -12.82 -2.26 -4.80
CA LYS A 143 -11.43 -1.83 -5.07
C LYS A 143 -10.47 -2.43 -4.05
N ASN A 144 -10.82 -2.41 -2.76
CA ASN A 144 -10.04 -3.06 -1.71
C ASN A 144 -9.87 -4.57 -1.96
N LEU A 145 -10.92 -5.25 -2.44
CA LEU A 145 -10.86 -6.67 -2.76
C LEU A 145 -10.01 -6.95 -4.01
N ALA A 146 -10.10 -6.11 -5.04
CA ALA A 146 -9.25 -6.18 -6.22
C ALA A 146 -7.76 -6.00 -5.87
N SER A 147 -7.45 -5.06 -4.98
CA SER A 147 -6.09 -4.90 -4.47
C SER A 147 -5.60 -6.13 -3.70
N LYS A 148 -6.48 -6.83 -2.95
CA LYS A 148 -6.15 -8.11 -2.31
C LYS A 148 -5.88 -9.22 -3.33
N VAL A 149 -6.67 -9.29 -4.41
CA VAL A 149 -6.43 -10.21 -5.53
C VAL A 149 -5.06 -9.93 -6.16
N LEU A 150 -4.74 -8.67 -6.43
CA LEU A 150 -3.44 -8.25 -6.98
C LEU A 150 -2.28 -8.59 -6.03
N PHE A 151 -2.46 -8.35 -4.73
CA PHE A 151 -1.49 -8.73 -3.70
C PHE A 151 -1.24 -10.25 -3.71
N ALA A 152 -2.30 -11.05 -3.67
CA ALA A 152 -2.21 -12.51 -3.71
C ALA A 152 -1.59 -13.02 -5.02
N LEU A 153 -1.91 -12.38 -6.15
CA LEU A 153 -1.31 -12.69 -7.46
C LEU A 153 0.21 -12.45 -7.45
N SER A 154 0.62 -11.30 -6.91
CA SER A 154 2.03 -10.90 -6.88
C SER A 154 2.89 -11.75 -5.95
N LEU A 155 2.32 -12.47 -4.99
CA LEU A 155 3.07 -13.43 -4.15
C LEU A 155 3.80 -14.47 -5.00
N ASN A 156 3.09 -15.12 -5.92
CA ASN A 156 3.61 -16.21 -6.75
C ASN A 156 4.02 -15.75 -8.15
N PHE A 157 3.42 -14.67 -8.66
CA PHE A 157 3.63 -14.20 -10.03
C PHE A 157 4.23 -12.78 -10.11
N PHE A 158 5.10 -12.44 -9.16
CA PHE A 158 5.74 -11.12 -9.07
C PHE A 158 6.32 -10.64 -10.40
N ASN A 159 7.07 -11.49 -11.12
CA ASN A 159 7.70 -11.09 -12.38
C ASN A 159 6.67 -10.67 -13.45
N ALA A 160 5.49 -11.28 -13.48
CA ALA A 160 4.45 -10.89 -14.43
C ALA A 160 3.93 -9.48 -14.14
N VAL A 161 3.68 -9.17 -12.86
CA VAL A 161 3.22 -7.85 -12.43
C VAL A 161 4.32 -6.80 -12.57
N PHE A 162 5.55 -7.12 -12.14
CA PHE A 162 6.72 -6.27 -12.27
C PHE A 162 7.01 -5.92 -13.73
N ASN A 163 6.97 -6.88 -14.65
CA ASN A 163 7.20 -6.64 -16.07
C ASN A 163 6.12 -5.72 -16.67
N ARG A 164 4.87 -5.81 -16.21
CA ARG A 164 3.80 -4.89 -16.63
C ARG A 164 4.09 -3.46 -16.16
N ILE A 165 4.49 -3.28 -14.91
CA ILE A 165 4.87 -1.98 -14.34
C ILE A 165 6.08 -1.40 -15.09
N SER A 166 7.13 -2.20 -15.29
CA SER A 166 8.34 -1.79 -16.01
C SER A 166 8.04 -1.41 -17.47
N ALA A 167 7.22 -2.20 -18.17
CA ALA A 167 6.77 -1.87 -19.52
C ALA A 167 6.03 -0.53 -19.56
N ARG A 168 5.13 -0.26 -18.60
CA ARG A 168 4.44 1.03 -18.53
C ARG A 168 5.40 2.20 -18.28
N LEU A 169 6.34 2.04 -17.35
CA LEU A 169 7.37 3.07 -17.10
C LEU A 169 8.21 3.34 -18.35
N GLN A 170 8.53 2.29 -19.12
CA GLN A 170 9.23 2.41 -20.39
C GLN A 170 8.39 3.14 -21.45
N GLU A 171 7.12 2.81 -21.61
CA GLU A 171 6.20 3.50 -22.53
C GLU A 171 6.09 4.98 -22.19
N LEU A 172 5.88 5.31 -20.90
CA LEU A 172 5.76 6.69 -20.43
C LEU A 172 7.05 7.49 -20.58
N SER A 173 8.21 6.82 -20.52
CA SER A 173 9.51 7.47 -20.76
C SER A 173 9.72 7.92 -22.21
N ALA A 174 9.02 7.29 -23.16
CA ALA A 174 9.11 7.58 -24.59
C ALA A 174 7.85 8.29 -25.14
N SER A 175 6.80 8.45 -24.33
CA SER A 175 5.51 8.97 -24.76
C SER A 175 5.48 10.50 -24.83
N ASN A 176 4.96 11.02 -25.95
CA ASN A 176 4.66 12.43 -26.13
C ASN A 176 3.20 12.79 -25.84
N GLU A 177 2.37 11.83 -25.44
CA GLU A 177 0.95 12.02 -25.15
C GLU A 177 0.73 13.06 -24.03
N GLU A 178 -0.26 13.94 -24.18
CA GLU A 178 -0.55 15.01 -23.21
C GLU A 178 -1.16 14.47 -21.91
N ASN A 179 -2.04 13.47 -22.00
CA ASN A 179 -2.73 12.84 -20.88
C ASN A 179 -2.55 11.31 -20.87
N PRO A 180 -1.33 10.81 -20.63
CA PRO A 180 -1.10 9.37 -20.66
C PRO A 180 -1.69 8.68 -19.42
N ASP A 181 -2.01 7.40 -19.58
CA ASP A 181 -2.52 6.54 -18.52
C ASP A 181 -1.41 6.11 -17.53
N TYR A 182 -1.62 6.38 -16.24
CA TYR A 182 -0.70 6.05 -15.15
C TYR A 182 -1.15 4.86 -14.30
N SER A 183 -2.29 4.26 -14.62
CA SER A 183 -2.91 3.15 -13.89
C SER A 183 -1.93 2.04 -13.51
N ASP A 184 -1.11 1.59 -14.46
CA ASP A 184 -0.18 0.48 -14.18
C ASP A 184 0.97 0.88 -13.21
N ILE A 185 1.28 2.18 -13.05
CA ILE A 185 2.23 2.64 -12.02
C ILE A 185 1.60 2.50 -10.62
N GLU A 186 0.29 2.73 -10.50
CA GLU A 186 -0.41 2.66 -9.21
C GLU A 186 -0.45 1.23 -8.65
N LEU A 187 -0.32 0.20 -9.50
CA LEU A 187 -0.19 -1.21 -9.07
C LEU A 187 0.92 -1.42 -8.04
N ILE A 188 1.99 -0.62 -8.10
CA ILE A 188 3.11 -0.67 -7.15
C ILE A 188 2.62 -0.61 -5.70
N GLN A 189 1.54 0.13 -5.41
CA GLN A 189 1.04 0.29 -4.05
C GLN A 189 0.27 -0.93 -3.51
N HIS A 190 -0.08 -1.88 -4.39
CA HIS A 190 -0.97 -3.01 -4.09
C HIS A 190 -0.27 -4.38 -4.18
N ILE A 191 0.99 -4.43 -4.64
CA ILE A 191 1.75 -5.67 -4.76
C ILE A 191 2.41 -6.08 -3.44
N ASN A 192 2.57 -7.39 -3.26
CA ASN A 192 3.38 -8.00 -2.23
C ASN A 192 4.86 -7.94 -2.62
N VAL A 193 5.63 -7.22 -1.82
CA VAL A 193 7.06 -7.02 -1.99
C VAL A 193 7.78 -7.44 -0.71
N ASP A 194 8.72 -8.37 -0.83
CA ASP A 194 9.78 -8.62 0.16
C ASP A 194 10.95 -7.65 -0.07
N VAL A 195 11.98 -7.68 0.78
CA VAL A 195 13.15 -6.79 0.67
C VAL A 195 13.86 -6.86 -0.70
N ASN A 196 13.91 -8.03 -1.33
CA ASN A 196 14.58 -8.21 -2.63
C ASN A 196 13.73 -7.64 -3.77
N ARG A 197 12.42 -7.89 -3.72
CA ARG A 197 11.45 -7.33 -4.69
C ARG A 197 11.36 -5.82 -4.58
N LEU A 198 11.39 -5.27 -3.35
CA LEU A 198 11.45 -3.84 -3.11
C LEU A 198 12.74 -3.24 -3.69
N THR A 199 13.89 -3.88 -3.47
CA THR A 199 15.18 -3.46 -4.06
C THR A 199 15.12 -3.42 -5.59
N ARG A 200 14.56 -4.47 -6.22
CA ARG A 200 14.35 -4.52 -7.68
C ARG A 200 13.45 -3.38 -8.17
N LEU A 201 12.36 -3.11 -7.45
CA LEU A 201 11.41 -2.05 -7.78
C LEU A 201 12.04 -0.65 -7.69
N LEU A 202 12.81 -0.38 -6.62
CA LEU A 202 13.53 0.88 -6.47
C LEU A 202 14.56 1.08 -7.57
N ASN A 203 15.31 0.02 -7.93
CA ASN A 203 16.28 0.07 -9.02
C ASN A 203 15.62 0.38 -10.37
N GLU A 204 14.47 -0.24 -10.68
CA GLU A 204 13.70 0.06 -11.89
C GLU A 204 13.24 1.53 -11.92
N ALA A 205 12.70 2.02 -10.80
CA ALA A 205 12.28 3.41 -10.67
C ALA A 205 13.44 4.38 -10.90
N ILE A 206 14.61 4.13 -10.31
CA ILE A 206 15.83 4.94 -10.49
C ILE A 206 16.23 5.05 -11.96
N GLN A 207 16.20 3.93 -12.69
CA GLN A 207 16.59 3.89 -14.10
C GLN A 207 15.66 4.71 -15.00
N LYS A 208 14.36 4.72 -14.70
CA LYS A 208 13.35 5.39 -15.55
C LYS A 208 13.00 6.81 -15.08
N PHE A 209 13.27 7.17 -13.83
CA PHE A 209 12.77 8.42 -13.22
C PHE A 209 13.06 9.65 -14.06
N LYS A 210 14.31 9.87 -14.47
CA LYS A 210 14.73 11.09 -15.18
C LYS A 210 14.05 11.28 -16.54
N SER A 211 13.62 10.21 -17.18
CA SER A 211 12.93 10.25 -18.49
C SER A 211 11.42 10.44 -18.38
N LEU A 212 10.83 10.34 -17.18
CA LEU A 212 9.39 10.49 -17.00
C LEU A 212 8.97 11.96 -16.95
N LYS A 213 7.71 12.22 -17.31
CA LYS A 213 7.06 13.52 -17.13
C LYS A 213 6.74 13.78 -15.65
N LYS A 214 6.56 15.05 -15.30
CA LYS A 214 6.29 15.51 -13.91
C LYS A 214 5.08 14.86 -13.25
N SER A 215 4.01 14.62 -13.99
CA SER A 215 2.80 13.91 -13.53
C SER A 215 3.12 12.47 -13.13
N ALA A 216 3.85 11.73 -13.97
CA ALA A 216 4.29 10.37 -13.69
C ALA A 216 5.23 10.32 -12.46
N HIS A 217 6.09 11.32 -12.25
CA HIS A 217 6.92 11.39 -11.03
C HIS A 217 6.07 11.37 -9.78
N MET A 218 5.02 12.18 -9.71
CA MET A 218 4.17 12.30 -8.53
C MET A 218 3.48 10.97 -8.18
N ILE A 219 2.96 10.28 -9.20
CA ILE A 219 2.29 8.98 -9.03
C ILE A 219 3.31 7.92 -8.62
N LEU A 220 4.44 7.83 -9.31
CA LEU A 220 5.51 6.89 -8.97
C LEU A 220 6.01 7.08 -7.54
N MET A 221 6.25 8.32 -7.09
CA MET A 221 6.70 8.60 -5.72
C MET A 221 5.65 8.17 -4.68
N SER A 222 4.38 8.51 -4.91
CA SER A 222 3.27 8.10 -4.03
C SER A 222 3.15 6.58 -3.95
N SER A 223 3.23 5.88 -5.08
CA SER A 223 3.13 4.43 -5.12
C SER A 223 4.32 3.75 -4.45
N LEU A 224 5.56 4.23 -4.68
CA LEU A 224 6.75 3.71 -4.02
C LEU A 224 6.69 3.87 -2.50
N GLU A 225 6.23 5.02 -2.02
CA GLU A 225 6.06 5.26 -0.58
C GLU A 225 5.07 4.26 0.04
N LYS A 226 3.92 4.04 -0.62
CA LYS A 226 2.93 3.05 -0.18
C LYS A 226 3.46 1.62 -0.25
N ALA A 227 4.27 1.28 -1.25
CA ALA A 227 4.92 -0.04 -1.35
C ALA A 227 5.87 -0.28 -0.19
N ILE A 228 6.65 0.73 0.22
CA ILE A 228 7.52 0.64 1.41
C ILE A 228 6.69 0.39 2.66
N TRP A 229 5.58 1.13 2.85
CA TRP A 229 4.69 0.90 3.99
C TRP A 229 4.05 -0.48 3.97
N ASN A 230 3.60 -0.95 2.81
CA ASN A 230 3.01 -2.28 2.65
C ASN A 230 4.03 -3.39 2.96
N TRP A 231 5.28 -3.24 2.52
CA TRP A 231 6.38 -4.14 2.90
C TRP A 231 6.57 -4.18 4.42
N MET A 232 6.67 -3.02 5.07
CA MET A 232 6.84 -2.95 6.54
C MET A 232 5.66 -3.53 7.31
N ASP A 233 4.42 -3.32 6.84
CA ASP A 233 3.22 -3.91 7.44
C ASP A 233 3.11 -5.42 7.22
N THR A 234 3.54 -5.92 6.06
CA THR A 234 3.46 -7.35 5.71
C THR A 234 4.61 -8.15 6.32
N TYR A 235 5.83 -7.62 6.27
CA TYR A 235 7.07 -8.27 6.70
C TYR A 235 7.84 -7.41 7.73
N PRO A 236 7.24 -7.11 8.90
CA PRO A 236 7.86 -6.24 9.90
C PRO A 236 9.19 -6.77 10.45
N HIS A 237 9.38 -8.09 10.43
CA HIS A 237 10.63 -8.74 10.83
C HIS A 237 11.78 -8.44 9.86
N GLU A 238 11.54 -8.39 8.54
CA GLU A 238 12.57 -8.03 7.56
C GLU A 238 13.05 -6.59 7.80
N PHE A 239 12.14 -5.67 8.12
CA PHE A 239 12.50 -4.30 8.47
C PHE A 239 13.29 -4.24 9.79
N ALA A 240 12.88 -4.98 10.82
CA ALA A 240 13.61 -5.03 12.09
C ALA A 240 15.02 -5.64 11.93
N ASP A 241 15.16 -6.65 11.06
CA ASP A 241 16.45 -7.25 10.73
C ASP A 241 17.31 -6.30 9.90
N LEU A 242 16.72 -5.52 8.97
CA LEU A 242 17.43 -4.50 8.20
C LEU A 242 18.10 -3.46 9.10
N GLN A 243 17.47 -3.07 10.21
CA GLN A 243 18.05 -2.13 11.17
C GLN A 243 19.32 -2.68 11.85
N LYS A 244 19.39 -4.00 12.06
CA LYS A 244 20.53 -4.68 12.71
C LYS A 244 21.61 -5.10 11.71
N LYS A 245 21.18 -5.56 10.53
CA LYS A 245 21.99 -6.08 9.44
C LYS A 245 21.65 -5.31 8.17
N PRO A 246 22.29 -4.15 7.94
CA PRO A 246 22.00 -3.32 6.78
C PRO A 246 22.23 -4.07 5.46
N ASN A 247 21.31 -3.90 4.52
CA ASN A 247 21.41 -4.44 3.15
C ASN A 247 22.06 -3.39 2.23
N GLU A 248 23.23 -3.69 1.67
CA GLU A 248 24.00 -2.74 0.86
C GLU A 248 23.36 -2.43 -0.50
N GLU A 249 22.71 -3.40 -1.12
CA GLU A 249 22.02 -3.21 -2.41
C GLU A 249 20.80 -2.31 -2.25
N LEU A 250 20.00 -2.55 -1.21
CA LEU A 250 18.87 -1.70 -0.86
C LEU A 250 19.34 -0.29 -0.51
N ALA A 251 20.36 -0.16 0.34
CA ALA A 251 20.92 1.14 0.71
C ALA A 251 21.40 1.93 -0.52
N LYS A 252 22.09 1.27 -1.46
CA LYS A 252 22.51 1.89 -2.72
C LYS A 252 21.32 2.40 -3.54
N CYS A 253 20.24 1.62 -3.61
CA CYS A 253 19.00 2.06 -4.28
C CYS A 253 18.37 3.25 -3.54
N CYS A 254 18.24 3.19 -2.22
CA CYS A 254 17.69 4.28 -1.41
C CYS A 254 18.48 5.57 -1.56
N GLU A 255 19.82 5.49 -1.52
CA GLU A 255 20.70 6.64 -1.76
C GLU A 255 20.53 7.21 -3.17
N GLY A 256 20.56 6.34 -4.19
CA GLY A 256 20.44 6.76 -5.59
C GLY A 256 19.09 7.43 -5.88
N LEU A 257 17.99 6.88 -5.35
CA LEU A 257 16.68 7.48 -5.47
C LEU A 257 16.60 8.81 -4.68
N PHE A 258 17.16 8.87 -3.47
CA PHE A 258 17.20 10.11 -2.69
C PHE A 258 17.89 11.23 -3.48
N ASP A 259 19.05 10.96 -4.09
CA ASP A 259 19.82 11.96 -4.84
C ASP A 259 19.07 12.45 -6.10
N ILE A 260 18.30 11.56 -6.74
CA ILE A 260 17.38 11.92 -7.84
C ILE A 260 16.25 12.83 -7.33
N LEU A 261 15.62 12.48 -6.20
CA LEU A 261 14.54 13.27 -5.60
C LEU A 261 15.01 14.64 -5.12
N ASP A 262 16.22 14.72 -4.56
CA ASP A 262 16.86 15.99 -4.18
C ASP A 262 17.08 16.89 -5.40
N SER A 263 17.52 16.30 -6.51
CA SER A 263 17.69 17.01 -7.79
C SER A 263 16.36 17.46 -8.40
N PHE A 264 15.30 16.67 -8.22
CA PHE A 264 13.92 17.02 -8.63
C PHE A 264 13.28 18.11 -7.74
N ALA A 265 13.76 18.29 -6.52
CA ALA A 265 13.27 19.29 -5.55
C ALA A 265 13.79 20.73 -5.81
N ASP A 266 13.90 21.08 -7.09
CA ASP A 266 14.39 22.34 -7.64
C ASP A 266 13.57 23.56 -7.18
N ASN A 267 12.26 23.40 -7.02
CA ASN A 267 11.35 24.42 -6.48
C ASN A 267 10.69 24.00 -5.17
N LYS A 268 10.13 24.99 -4.46
CA LYS A 268 9.50 24.80 -3.15
C LYS A 268 8.34 23.80 -3.16
N LYS A 269 7.54 23.76 -4.23
CA LYS A 269 6.38 22.85 -4.38
C LYS A 269 6.85 21.40 -4.55
N ASN A 270 7.84 21.15 -5.40
CA ASN A 270 8.42 19.83 -5.61
C ASN A 270 9.12 19.34 -4.33
N ARG A 271 9.82 20.24 -3.64
CA ARG A 271 10.52 19.92 -2.40
C ARG A 271 9.61 19.35 -1.33
N VAL A 272 8.47 20.00 -1.06
CA VAL A 272 7.54 19.51 -0.02
C VAL A 272 6.85 18.19 -0.41
N ALA A 273 6.75 17.89 -1.70
CA ALA A 273 6.16 16.64 -2.20
C ALA A 273 7.09 15.43 -2.01
N VAL A 274 8.41 15.60 -2.08
CA VAL A 274 9.37 14.49 -1.99
C VAL A 274 9.74 14.09 -0.57
N TRP A 275 9.54 14.99 0.41
CA TRP A 275 9.97 14.79 1.80
C TRP A 275 9.46 13.49 2.45
N PRO A 276 8.17 13.11 2.31
CA PRO A 276 7.67 11.86 2.87
C PRO A 276 8.39 10.62 2.37
N LEU A 277 8.74 10.56 1.08
CA LEU A 277 9.50 9.44 0.52
C LEU A 277 10.98 9.53 0.94
N GLN A 278 11.58 10.72 0.91
CA GLN A 278 12.98 10.93 1.30
C GLN A 278 13.27 10.45 2.74
N ILE A 279 12.39 10.71 3.70
CA ILE A 279 12.59 10.23 5.08
C ILE A 279 12.51 8.70 5.16
N MET A 280 11.60 8.07 4.39
CA MET A 280 11.51 6.62 4.35
C MET A 280 12.79 6.02 3.77
N LEU A 281 13.32 6.56 2.67
CA LEU A 281 14.58 6.08 2.08
C LEU A 281 15.75 6.14 3.08
N LEU A 282 15.82 7.18 3.93
CA LEU A 282 16.83 7.28 4.99
C LEU A 282 16.62 6.23 6.10
N VAL A 283 15.39 6.00 6.53
CA VAL A 283 15.06 4.97 7.52
C VAL A 283 15.37 3.56 7.00
N LEU A 284 15.26 3.34 5.69
CA LEU A 284 15.67 2.10 5.01
C LEU A 284 17.19 2.00 4.82
N SER A 285 17.96 3.04 5.18
CA SER A 285 19.43 3.10 5.06
C SER A 285 20.10 3.38 6.42
N PRO A 286 20.07 2.42 7.38
CA PRO A 286 20.44 2.68 8.78
C PRO A 286 21.84 3.29 8.96
N LYS A 287 22.85 2.80 8.22
CA LYS A 287 24.22 3.33 8.27
C LYS A 287 24.31 4.81 7.86
N VAL A 288 23.57 5.19 6.82
CA VAL A 288 23.53 6.58 6.33
C VAL A 288 22.81 7.47 7.34
N LEU A 289 21.69 6.97 7.89
CA LEU A 289 20.95 7.69 8.94
C LEU A 289 21.80 7.88 10.20
N GLU A 290 22.55 6.86 10.61
CA GLU A 290 23.45 6.88 11.77
C GLU A 290 24.53 7.94 11.60
N GLU A 291 25.18 7.98 10.44
CA GLU A 291 26.20 9.00 10.14
C GLU A 291 25.63 10.43 10.19
N ILE A 292 24.44 10.64 9.61
CA ILE A 292 23.77 11.94 9.61
C ILE A 292 23.38 12.39 11.01
N VAL A 293 22.80 11.50 11.83
CA VAL A 293 22.33 11.82 13.18
C VAL A 293 23.51 12.03 14.13
N ASN A 294 24.56 11.22 14.03
CA ASN A 294 25.76 11.37 14.87
C ASN A 294 26.53 12.65 14.54
N ALA A 295 26.42 13.17 13.31
CA ALA A 295 27.02 14.45 12.94
C ALA A 295 26.48 15.64 13.74
N ASP A 296 25.23 15.58 14.24
CA ASP A 296 24.68 16.61 15.12
C ASP A 296 25.38 16.62 16.50
N SER A 297 26.04 15.52 16.88
CA SER A 297 26.86 15.40 18.10
C SER A 297 28.35 15.69 17.84
N GLY A 298 28.70 16.22 16.66
CA GLY A 298 30.08 16.57 16.30
C GLY A 298 30.89 15.48 15.60
N ALA A 299 30.27 14.33 15.27
CA ALA A 299 30.93 13.30 14.46
C ALA A 299 31.15 13.78 13.02
N PRO A 300 32.19 13.26 12.32
CA PRO A 300 32.39 13.57 10.91
C PRO A 300 31.22 13.06 10.05
N CYS A 301 30.80 13.88 9.08
CA CYS A 301 29.78 13.54 8.10
C CYS A 301 30.41 13.58 6.71
N SER A 302 30.26 12.52 5.94
CA SER A 302 30.74 12.42 4.57
C SER A 302 30.14 13.53 3.71
N PRO A 303 30.92 14.17 2.82
CA PRO A 303 30.40 15.15 1.87
C PRO A 303 29.23 14.61 1.03
N ARG A 304 29.22 13.29 0.74
CA ARG A 304 28.13 12.62 0.01
C ARG A 304 26.80 12.63 0.77
N HIS A 305 26.83 12.73 2.10
CA HIS A 305 25.63 12.76 2.94
C HIS A 305 25.22 14.18 3.36
N SER A 306 25.97 15.21 2.97
CA SER A 306 25.69 16.60 3.34
C SER A 306 24.28 17.06 2.92
N LYS A 307 23.82 16.70 1.71
CA LYS A 307 22.47 17.02 1.23
C LYS A 307 21.39 16.31 2.04
N LYS A 308 21.62 15.04 2.38
CA LYS A 308 20.71 14.22 3.21
C LYS A 308 20.60 14.80 4.62
N LYS A 309 21.71 15.26 5.21
CA LYS A 309 21.72 16.03 6.47
C LYS A 309 20.94 17.34 6.35
N HIS A 310 21.18 18.12 5.30
CA HIS A 310 20.47 19.39 5.09
C HIS A 310 18.95 19.20 4.95
N PHE A 311 18.51 18.11 4.33
CA PHE A 311 17.11 17.71 4.30
C PHE A 311 16.55 17.50 5.70
N ILE A 312 17.22 16.70 6.55
CA ILE A 312 16.81 16.48 7.94
C ILE A 312 16.74 17.80 8.72
N ASP A 313 17.76 18.66 8.58
CA ASP A 313 17.81 19.99 9.23
C ASP A 313 16.65 20.88 8.76
N SER A 314 16.27 20.78 7.49
CA SER A 314 15.12 21.51 6.92
C SER A 314 13.79 21.02 7.49
N VAL A 315 13.63 19.71 7.66
CA VAL A 315 12.43 19.11 8.26
C VAL A 315 12.30 19.51 9.73
N LYS A 316 13.39 19.38 10.52
CA LYS A 316 13.45 19.80 11.94
C LYS A 316 13.06 21.28 12.10
N ARG A 317 13.62 22.15 11.27
CA ARG A 317 13.32 23.60 11.30
C ARG A 317 11.87 23.90 10.92
N ALA A 318 11.30 23.17 9.97
CA ALA A 318 9.96 23.41 9.47
C ALA A 318 8.85 22.93 10.42
N VAL A 319 9.10 21.91 11.25
CA VAL A 319 8.15 21.47 12.30
C VAL A 319 8.23 22.33 13.56
N GLY A 320 9.38 22.98 13.80
CA GLY A 320 9.59 23.84 14.97
C GLY A 320 8.71 25.10 15.01
N PRO A 321 8.69 25.81 16.16
CA PRO A 321 7.78 26.94 16.43
C PRO A 321 7.95 28.14 15.49
N HIS A 322 9.10 28.26 14.81
CA HIS A 322 9.42 29.35 13.87
C HIS A 322 9.33 28.90 12.40
N GLY A 323 8.38 28.02 12.06
CA GLY A 323 8.16 27.58 10.68
C GLY A 323 7.86 28.74 9.74
N ASN A 324 8.77 29.02 8.79
CA ASN A 324 8.68 30.16 7.87
C ASN A 324 7.62 29.98 6.76
N SER A 325 7.00 28.81 6.62
CA SER A 325 6.05 28.53 5.55
C SER A 325 5.03 27.46 5.95
N LYS A 326 3.74 27.78 5.79
CA LYS A 326 2.63 26.86 6.02
C LYS A 326 2.81 25.53 5.27
N GLN A 327 3.02 25.57 3.95
CA GLN A 327 3.23 24.36 3.13
C GLN A 327 4.41 23.49 3.59
N MET A 328 5.53 24.11 4.01
CA MET A 328 6.67 23.35 4.52
C MET A 328 6.38 22.76 5.89
N THR A 329 5.65 23.48 6.75
CA THR A 329 5.22 23.00 8.07
C THR A 329 4.30 21.80 7.92
N GLU A 330 3.35 21.87 6.98
CA GLU A 330 2.42 20.79 6.64
C GLU A 330 3.16 19.54 6.13
N ALA A 331 4.12 19.70 5.23
CA ALA A 331 4.92 18.60 4.72
C ALA A 331 5.88 18.03 5.78
N ALA A 332 6.45 18.89 6.63
CA ALA A 332 7.25 18.46 7.77
C ALA A 332 6.44 17.63 8.75
N ALA A 333 5.20 18.01 9.05
CA ALA A 333 4.29 17.24 9.89
C ALA A 333 4.07 15.83 9.33
N VAL A 334 3.72 15.71 8.03
CA VAL A 334 3.55 14.41 7.36
C VAL A 334 4.82 13.56 7.44
N THR A 335 5.97 14.19 7.17
CA THR A 335 7.29 13.54 7.16
C THR A 335 7.68 13.05 8.57
N CYS A 336 7.46 13.87 9.60
CA CYS A 336 7.79 13.52 10.98
C CYS A 336 6.86 12.45 11.55
N VAL A 337 5.56 12.45 11.21
CA VAL A 337 4.66 11.36 11.61
C VAL A 337 5.10 10.04 10.98
N LYS A 338 5.51 10.05 9.70
CA LYS A 338 6.04 8.85 9.04
C LYS A 338 7.29 8.33 9.73
N LEU A 339 8.23 9.20 10.07
CA LEU A 339 9.40 8.85 10.89
C LEU A 339 9.01 8.23 12.23
N CYS A 340 8.11 8.89 12.98
CA CYS A 340 7.63 8.39 14.27
C CYS A 340 7.01 7.00 14.12
N LYS A 341 6.12 6.83 13.13
CA LYS A 341 5.46 5.55 12.84
C LYS A 341 6.46 4.47 12.47
N ALA A 342 7.43 4.77 11.60
CA ALA A 342 8.44 3.82 11.18
C ALA A 342 9.30 3.35 12.36
N SER A 343 9.63 4.23 13.29
CA SER A 343 10.36 3.86 14.51
C SER A 343 9.61 2.84 15.38
N THR A 344 8.28 2.75 15.28
CA THR A 344 7.49 1.75 16.03
C THR A 344 7.62 0.32 15.50
N TYR A 345 8.24 0.14 14.33
CA TYR A 345 8.59 -1.18 13.77
C TYR A 345 10.00 -1.63 14.20
N ILE A 346 10.77 -0.75 14.86
CA ILE A 346 12.08 -1.06 15.42
C ILE A 346 11.88 -1.64 16.82
N ASN A 347 12.66 -2.66 17.17
CA ASN A 347 12.58 -3.26 18.49
C ASN A 347 12.99 -2.25 19.58
N ILE A 348 12.14 -2.04 20.59
CA ILE A 348 12.39 -1.10 21.70
C ILE A 348 13.63 -1.44 22.53
N LEU A 349 14.07 -2.70 22.49
CA LEU A 349 15.31 -3.15 23.12
C LEU A 349 16.57 -2.64 22.41
N ASP A 350 16.45 -2.19 21.16
CA ASP A 350 17.52 -1.52 20.41
C ASP A 350 17.52 -0.01 20.72
N SER A 351 17.65 0.33 22.01
CA SER A 351 17.53 1.71 22.50
C SER A 351 18.58 2.67 21.91
N ASN A 352 19.67 2.12 21.38
CA ASN A 352 20.75 2.87 20.76
C ASN A 352 20.50 3.19 19.27
N ASN A 353 19.41 2.68 18.70
CA ASN A 353 19.07 2.96 17.31
C ASN A 353 18.86 4.46 17.09
N VAL A 354 19.64 5.03 16.17
CA VAL A 354 19.62 6.47 15.86
C VAL A 354 18.28 7.00 15.38
N ALA A 355 17.39 6.14 14.87
CA ALA A 355 16.04 6.54 14.50
C ALA A 355 15.27 7.07 15.72
N PHE A 356 15.48 6.47 16.91
CA PHE A 356 14.88 6.97 18.15
C PHE A 356 15.43 8.34 18.53
N THR A 357 16.75 8.56 18.41
CA THR A 357 17.37 9.87 18.64
C THR A 357 16.79 10.93 17.72
N LEU A 358 16.65 10.62 16.43
CA LEU A 358 16.03 11.54 15.47
C LEU A 358 14.57 11.82 15.82
N VAL A 359 13.78 10.81 16.18
CA VAL A 359 12.39 11.00 16.64
C VAL A 359 12.34 11.92 17.86
N GLN A 360 13.21 11.72 18.85
CA GLN A 360 13.23 12.57 20.05
C GLN A 360 13.47 14.04 19.73
N SER A 361 14.22 14.34 18.67
CA SER A 361 14.48 15.71 18.23
C SER A 361 13.28 16.43 17.61
N VAL A 362 12.23 15.71 17.17
CA VAL A 362 11.07 16.29 16.47
C VAL A 362 9.73 16.05 17.15
N ILE A 363 9.62 15.03 18.01
CA ILE A 363 8.32 14.56 18.53
C ILE A 363 7.58 15.60 19.38
N ASN A 364 8.29 16.44 20.13
CA ASN A 364 7.66 17.47 20.96
C ASN A 364 7.07 18.59 20.11
N ASP A 365 7.83 19.10 19.14
CA ASP A 365 7.35 20.10 18.19
C ASP A 365 6.20 19.57 17.34
N LEU A 366 6.30 18.30 16.89
CA LEU A 366 5.24 17.64 16.14
C LEU A 366 3.93 17.55 16.94
N LYS A 367 4.00 17.19 18.23
CA LYS A 367 2.82 17.17 19.11
C LYS A 367 2.25 18.57 19.31
N ALA A 368 3.11 19.56 19.56
CA ALA A 368 2.70 20.96 19.72
C ALA A 368 2.10 21.55 18.44
N LEU A 369 2.38 20.97 17.28
CA LEU A 369 1.80 21.33 15.99
C LEU A 369 0.45 20.64 15.74
N LEU A 370 0.36 19.32 15.95
CA LEU A 370 -0.84 18.53 15.62
C LEU A 370 -1.93 18.60 16.70
N PHE A 371 -1.55 18.62 17.97
CA PHE A 371 -2.46 18.60 19.12
C PHE A 371 -2.54 19.96 19.80
N ASN A 372 -2.69 21.03 19.01
CA ASN A 372 -2.85 22.40 19.50
C ASN A 372 -4.29 22.89 19.31
N PRO A 373 -5.12 22.92 20.38
CA PRO A 373 -6.49 23.39 20.31
C PRO A 373 -6.63 24.86 19.90
N CYS A 374 -5.65 25.69 20.24
CA CYS A 374 -5.66 27.12 19.93
C CYS A 374 -5.36 27.40 18.44
N LYS A 375 -4.63 26.49 17.78
CA LYS A 375 -4.30 26.57 16.37
C LYS A 375 -4.39 25.18 15.72
N PRO A 376 -5.61 24.70 15.42
CA PRO A 376 -5.80 23.36 14.86
C PRO A 376 -5.04 23.19 13.55
N PHE A 377 -4.36 22.06 13.41
CA PHE A 377 -3.67 21.70 12.18
C PHE A 377 -4.68 21.44 11.05
N SER A 378 -4.47 22.05 9.89
CA SER A 378 -5.27 21.77 8.69
C SER A 378 -4.53 22.12 7.41
N ARG A 379 -4.49 21.16 6.47
CA ARG A 379 -3.98 21.31 5.10
C ARG A 379 -5.05 21.79 4.10
N GLY A 380 -6.24 22.13 4.59
CA GLY A 380 -7.39 22.57 3.78
C GLY A 380 -8.50 21.52 3.70
N GLN A 381 -9.64 21.91 3.13
CA GLN A 381 -10.87 21.11 3.13
C GLN A 381 -10.70 19.75 2.41
N ASN A 382 -9.88 19.70 1.36
CA ASN A 382 -9.62 18.48 0.59
C ASN A 382 -8.75 17.45 1.33
N ALA A 383 -8.16 17.81 2.47
CA ALA A 383 -7.23 16.97 3.22
C ALA A 383 -7.73 16.61 4.62
N VAL A 384 -8.97 16.94 4.98
CA VAL A 384 -9.51 16.75 6.35
C VAL A 384 -9.36 15.31 6.83
N GLN A 385 -9.77 14.32 6.03
CA GLN A 385 -9.63 12.91 6.39
C GLN A 385 -8.16 12.50 6.54
N GLN A 386 -7.31 12.96 5.63
CA GLN A 386 -5.87 12.67 5.68
C GLN A 386 -5.19 13.33 6.89
N ASP A 387 -5.66 14.49 7.34
CA ASP A 387 -5.19 15.17 8.55
C ASP A 387 -5.60 14.39 9.81
N ILE A 388 -6.81 13.84 9.82
CA ILE A 388 -7.29 12.97 10.90
C ILE A 388 -6.46 11.68 10.95
N ASP A 389 -6.26 11.01 9.82
CA ASP A 389 -5.43 9.80 9.74
C ASP A 389 -3.98 10.07 10.16
N LEU A 390 -3.44 11.24 9.80
CA LEU A 390 -2.13 11.71 10.23
C LEU A 390 -2.05 11.89 11.75
N MET A 391 -3.08 12.50 12.36
CA MET A 391 -3.16 12.66 13.82
C MET A 391 -3.29 11.32 14.54
N ILE A 392 -4.06 10.37 13.99
CA ILE A 392 -4.19 9.00 14.53
C ILE A 392 -2.82 8.29 14.48
N ASP A 393 -2.15 8.30 13.33
CA ASP A 393 -0.83 7.68 13.18
C ASP A 393 0.19 8.32 14.15
N CYS A 394 0.14 9.64 14.33
CA CYS A 394 0.98 10.35 15.31
C CYS A 394 0.68 9.92 16.74
N PHE A 395 -0.59 9.89 17.14
CA PHE A 395 -1.03 9.52 18.48
C PHE A 395 -0.58 8.10 18.85
N VAL A 396 -0.87 7.13 17.97
CA VAL A 396 -0.46 5.73 18.15
C VAL A 396 1.05 5.60 18.24
N SER A 397 1.79 6.35 17.41
CA SER A 397 3.26 6.33 17.44
C SER A 397 3.83 6.89 18.74
N CYS A 398 3.30 8.04 19.20
CA CYS A 398 3.72 8.65 20.46
C CYS A 398 3.53 7.69 21.65
N PHE A 399 2.38 7.01 21.70
CA PHE A 399 2.08 6.05 22.76
C PHE A 399 3.00 4.84 22.74
N ARG A 400 3.35 4.32 21.54
CA ARG A 400 4.29 3.19 21.41
C ARG A 400 5.73 3.55 21.79
N ILE A 401 6.15 4.76 21.47
CA ILE A 401 7.54 5.23 21.70
C ILE A 401 7.74 5.64 23.16
N LYS A 402 6.78 6.37 23.73
CA LYS A 402 6.79 6.83 25.13
C LYS A 402 5.38 6.72 25.75
N PRO A 403 5.00 5.54 26.28
CA PRO A 403 3.66 5.29 26.83
C PRO A 403 3.25 6.25 27.95
N HIS A 404 4.23 6.78 28.69
CA HIS A 404 4.00 7.69 29.82
C HIS A 404 3.83 9.16 29.39
N ASN A 405 3.97 9.49 28.10
CA ASN A 405 3.81 10.86 27.61
C ASN A 405 2.34 11.18 27.34
N ASN A 406 1.68 11.77 28.33
CA ASN A 406 0.23 11.97 28.34
C ASN A 406 -0.24 13.30 27.71
N GLU A 407 0.63 14.08 27.07
CA GLU A 407 0.26 15.42 26.56
C GLU A 407 -0.82 15.36 25.48
N ALA A 408 -0.63 14.54 24.44
CA ALA A 408 -1.62 14.36 23.38
C ALA A 408 -2.92 13.74 23.93
N LEU A 409 -2.81 12.80 24.89
CA LEU A 409 -3.95 12.19 25.57
C LEU A 409 -4.79 13.23 26.33
N LYS A 410 -4.15 14.15 27.06
CA LYS A 410 -4.83 15.24 27.77
C LYS A 410 -5.61 16.14 26.82
N VAL A 411 -5.05 16.45 25.66
CA VAL A 411 -5.74 17.23 24.61
C VAL A 411 -6.95 16.45 24.10
N CYS A 412 -6.79 15.19 23.73
CA CYS A 412 -7.89 14.40 23.19
C CYS A 412 -8.99 14.02 24.19
N LEU A 413 -8.75 14.11 25.50
CA LEU A 413 -9.74 13.85 26.54
C LEU A 413 -10.52 15.10 26.98
N ASN A 414 -10.05 16.30 26.65
CA ASN A 414 -10.67 17.53 27.15
C ASN A 414 -11.98 17.83 26.39
N PRO A 415 -13.16 17.78 27.06
CA PRO A 415 -14.46 17.92 26.40
C PRO A 415 -14.70 19.32 25.80
N ASN A 416 -13.88 20.31 26.16
CA ASN A 416 -13.98 21.67 25.63
C ASN A 416 -13.23 21.86 24.30
N PHE A 417 -12.49 20.85 23.83
CA PHE A 417 -11.72 20.92 22.59
C PHE A 417 -12.49 20.33 21.40
N PRO A 418 -12.10 20.65 20.14
CA PRO A 418 -12.80 20.17 18.95
C PRO A 418 -13.02 18.66 18.92
N SER A 419 -14.19 18.23 18.44
CA SER A 419 -14.60 16.82 18.34
C SER A 419 -13.65 15.96 17.52
N THR A 420 -12.89 16.56 16.60
CA THR A 420 -11.81 15.90 15.85
C THR A 420 -10.81 15.21 16.77
N TYR A 421 -10.43 15.82 17.90
CA TYR A 421 -9.49 15.22 18.83
C TYR A 421 -10.07 14.00 19.58
N HIS A 422 -11.36 14.03 19.89
CA HIS A 422 -12.07 12.89 20.47
C HIS A 422 -12.18 11.74 19.46
N TYR A 423 -12.47 12.05 18.20
CA TYR A 423 -12.48 11.07 17.12
C TYR A 423 -11.10 10.42 16.92
N VAL A 424 -10.02 11.22 16.95
CA VAL A 424 -8.64 10.72 16.90
C VAL A 424 -8.37 9.75 18.04
N LEU A 425 -8.78 10.05 19.27
CA LEU A 425 -8.60 9.14 20.41
C LEU A 425 -9.33 7.82 20.22
N ILE A 426 -10.63 7.86 19.92
CA ILE A 426 -11.45 6.66 19.75
C ILE A 426 -10.89 5.80 18.61
N SER A 427 -10.56 6.41 17.48
CA SER A 427 -10.00 5.72 16.32
C SER A 427 -8.61 5.14 16.62
N SER A 428 -7.77 5.86 17.36
CA SER A 428 -6.45 5.39 17.77
C SER A 428 -6.55 4.16 18.68
N LEU A 429 -7.46 4.18 19.65
CA LEU A 429 -7.73 3.04 20.53
C LEU A 429 -8.23 1.85 19.72
N TYR A 430 -9.22 2.04 18.84
CA TYR A 430 -9.72 0.99 17.97
C TYR A 430 -8.64 0.37 17.08
N ARG A 431 -7.67 1.16 16.59
CA ARG A 431 -6.55 0.67 15.78
C ARG A 431 -5.44 0.00 16.60
N TYR A 432 -5.33 0.35 17.89
CA TYR A 432 -4.33 -0.18 18.81
C TYR A 432 -4.70 -1.57 19.36
N PHE A 433 -5.96 -1.78 19.76
CA PHE A 433 -6.40 -3.01 20.43
C PHE A 433 -6.29 -4.31 19.59
N PRO A 434 -6.61 -4.35 18.27
CA PRO A 434 -6.52 -5.58 17.48
C PRO A 434 -5.07 -6.04 17.23
N LYS A 435 -4.13 -5.10 17.01
CA LYS A 435 -2.72 -5.43 16.75
C LYS A 435 -1.98 -5.95 17.99
N HIS A 436 -2.39 -5.55 19.20
CA HIS A 436 -1.75 -6.03 20.43
C HIS A 436 -2.01 -7.52 20.71
N PHE A 437 -3.21 -8.04 20.40
CA PHE A 437 -3.50 -9.47 20.56
C PHE A 437 -2.69 -10.35 19.61
N GLN A 438 -2.46 -9.90 18.37
CA GLN A 438 -1.66 -10.62 17.38
C GLN A 438 -0.17 -10.63 17.72
N ILE A 439 0.37 -9.52 18.23
CA ILE A 439 1.80 -9.43 18.60
C ILE A 439 2.09 -10.21 19.88
N SER A 440 1.21 -10.21 20.89
CA SER A 440 1.42 -11.02 22.11
C SER A 440 1.35 -12.53 21.85
N LEU A 441 0.56 -12.98 20.88
CA LEU A 441 0.52 -14.40 20.46
C LEU A 441 1.74 -14.81 19.62
N SER A 442 2.38 -13.86 18.92
CA SER A 442 3.57 -14.13 18.08
C SER A 442 4.88 -14.22 18.89
N PHE A 443 4.89 -13.73 20.13
CA PHE A 443 6.04 -13.85 21.05
C PHE A 443 5.84 -14.94 22.12
N SER A 444 4.77 -15.73 22.03
CA SER A 444 4.46 -16.81 22.99
C SER A 444 4.48 -18.21 22.37
N TYR A 445 5.26 -18.42 21.30
CA TYR A 445 5.64 -19.73 20.79
C TYR A 445 7.11 -19.79 20.41
#